data_AF-A0A2V3HY35-F1
#
_entry.id   AF-A0A2V3HY35-F1
#
_cell.length_a   1.000
_cell.length_b   1.000
_cell.length_c   1.000
_cell.angle_alpha   90.00
_cell.angle_beta   90.00
_cell.angle_gamma   90.00
#
_symmetry.space_group_name_H-M   'P 1'
#
loop_
_entity.id
_entity.type
_entity.pdbx_description
1 polymer ?
#
loop_
_entity_poly.entity_id
_entity_poly.type
_entity_poly.pdbx_seq_one_letter_code
_entity_poly.pdbx_strand_id
1 'polypeptide(L)'
;MLCDYFEGEGVRFRRQEELLAEQQKEHGRPISTPDLLMIDLVEINGVPISWIDAKHFYGANLSFPRKKTKKQVGRYVDEWGTGAVVYRHGFCAGLKVGGALLLDSSPLDLSKLIQD
;
A
#
# COMPACT_ATOMS: atom_id res chain seq x y z
N MET A 1 5.97 -12.41 1.36
CA MET A 1 5.93 -11.81 2.71
C MET A 1 4.61 -11.08 2.97
N LEU A 2 4.26 -10.00 2.25
CA LEU A 2 2.95 -9.32 2.46
C LEU A 2 1.78 -10.23 2.08
N CYS A 3 1.81 -10.86 0.90
CA CYS A 3 0.78 -11.82 0.49
C CYS A 3 0.68 -12.98 1.50
N ASP A 4 1.81 -13.62 1.82
CA ASP A 4 1.85 -14.74 2.76
C ASP A 4 1.29 -14.36 4.16
N TYR A 5 1.52 -13.13 4.62
CA TYR A 5 0.94 -12.64 5.86
C TYR A 5 -0.58 -12.57 5.78
N PHE A 6 -1.14 -11.88 4.78
CA PHE A 6 -2.59 -11.76 4.64
C PHE A 6 -3.27 -13.10 4.36
N GLU A 7 -2.63 -13.99 3.59
CA GLU A 7 -3.09 -15.36 3.38
C GLU A 7 -3.08 -16.17 4.67
N GLY A 8 -2.04 -16.03 5.49
CA GLY A 8 -1.95 -16.65 6.81
C GLY A 8 -3.03 -16.18 7.78
N GLU A 9 -3.42 -14.90 7.69
CA GLU A 9 -4.53 -14.31 8.45
C GLU A 9 -5.91 -14.61 7.83
N GLY A 10 -5.98 -15.33 6.70
CA GLY A 10 -7.23 -15.67 6.03
C GLY A 10 -7.94 -14.49 5.36
N VAL A 11 -7.24 -13.39 5.13
CA VAL A 11 -7.76 -12.17 4.48
C VAL A 11 -7.80 -12.37 2.97
N ARG A 12 -8.94 -12.07 2.35
CA ARG A 12 -9.07 -12.10 0.89
C ARG A 12 -8.64 -10.78 0.27
N PHE A 13 -7.84 -10.88 -0.78
CA PHE A 13 -7.38 -9.77 -1.59
C PHE A 13 -7.25 -10.19 -3.06
N ARG A 14 -7.05 -9.21 -3.95
CA ARG A 14 -6.64 -9.39 -5.35
C ARG A 14 -5.22 -8.92 -5.52
N ARG A 15 -4.44 -9.66 -6.30
CA ARG A 15 -3.07 -9.32 -6.70
C ARG A 15 -3.08 -8.49 -7.98
N GLN A 16 -2.00 -7.75 -8.23
CA GLN A 16 -1.82 -6.98 -9.47
C GLN A 16 -2.12 -7.79 -10.75
N GLU A 17 -1.67 -9.04 -10.85
CA GLU A 17 -1.87 -9.88 -12.04
C GLU A 17 -3.35 -10.19 -12.30
N GLU A 18 -4.12 -10.42 -11.24
CA GLU A 18 -5.57 -10.65 -11.32
C GLU A 18 -6.29 -9.38 -11.79
N LEU A 19 -5.95 -8.24 -11.20
CA LEU A 19 -6.51 -6.93 -11.58
C LEU A 19 -6.20 -6.57 -13.04
N LEU A 20 -4.97 -6.86 -13.50
CA LEU A 20 -4.60 -6.66 -14.89
C LEU A 20 -5.45 -7.50 -15.83
N ALA A 21 -5.67 -8.78 -15.51
CA ALA A 21 -6.48 -9.67 -16.32
C ALA A 21 -7.97 -9.24 -16.36
N GLU A 22 -8.54 -8.87 -15.21
CA GLU A 22 -9.92 -8.38 -15.08
C GLU A 22 -10.12 -7.09 -15.88
N GLN A 23 -9.27 -6.07 -15.69
CA GLN A 23 -9.39 -4.79 -16.38
C GLN A 23 -9.10 -4.89 -17.88
N GLN A 24 -8.18 -5.76 -18.29
CA GLN A 24 -7.95 -6.01 -19.71
C GLN A 24 -9.18 -6.62 -20.37
N LYS A 25 -9.90 -7.50 -19.68
CA LYS A 25 -11.14 -8.13 -20.17
C LYS A 25 -12.31 -7.13 -20.22
N GLU A 26 -12.46 -6.30 -19.19
CA GLU A 26 -13.60 -5.38 -19.06
C GLU A 26 -13.44 -4.06 -19.82
N HIS A 27 -12.21 -3.52 -19.83
CA HIS A 27 -11.93 -2.18 -20.34
C HIS A 27 -10.93 -2.16 -21.51
N GLY A 28 -10.37 -3.31 -21.87
CA GLY A 28 -9.37 -3.42 -22.95
C GLY A 28 -8.01 -2.82 -22.59
N ARG A 29 -7.82 -2.34 -21.35
CA ARG A 29 -6.57 -1.76 -20.85
C ARG A 29 -6.50 -1.76 -19.32
N PRO A 30 -5.30 -1.74 -18.73
CA PRO A 30 -5.12 -1.44 -17.31
C PRO A 30 -5.54 0.00 -16.97
N ILE A 31 -6.21 0.18 -15.83
CA ILE A 31 -6.64 1.48 -15.29
C ILE A 31 -5.82 1.79 -14.02
N SER A 32 -5.97 0.95 -13.00
CA SER A 32 -5.32 1.06 -11.68
C SER A 32 -5.02 -0.34 -11.16
N THR A 33 -3.77 -0.61 -10.80
CA THR A 33 -3.36 -1.95 -10.35
C THR A 33 -2.39 -1.82 -9.17
N PRO A 34 -2.90 -1.59 -7.94
CA PRO A 34 -2.08 -1.73 -6.74
C PRO A 34 -1.55 -3.16 -6.65
N ASP A 35 -0.50 -3.36 -5.86
CA ASP A 35 0.06 -4.70 -5.66
C ASP A 35 -0.97 -5.64 -5.00
N LEU A 36 -1.73 -5.11 -4.04
CA LEU A 36 -2.83 -5.79 -3.37
C LEU A 36 -4.06 -4.87 -3.28
N LEU A 37 -5.24 -5.40 -3.62
CA LEU A 37 -6.54 -4.78 -3.38
C LEU A 37 -7.32 -5.65 -2.39
N MET A 38 -7.66 -5.11 -1.23
CA MET A 38 -8.33 -5.84 -0.15
C MET A 38 -9.80 -6.04 -0.50
N ILE A 39 -10.29 -7.28 -0.34
CA ILE A 39 -11.71 -7.63 -0.49
C ILE A 39 -12.40 -7.63 0.88
N ASP A 40 -11.68 -8.07 1.90
CA ASP A 40 -12.13 -8.01 3.29
C ASP A 40 -11.71 -6.71 3.96
N LEU A 41 -12.38 -6.36 5.07
CA LEU A 41 -12.02 -5.21 5.88
C LEU A 41 -10.66 -5.47 6.54
N VAL A 42 -9.68 -4.64 6.20
CA VAL A 42 -8.36 -4.64 6.83
C VAL A 42 -8.13 -3.30 7.49
N GLU A 43 -7.75 -3.30 8.76
CA GLU A 43 -7.34 -2.09 9.47
C GLU A 43 -5.88 -2.18 9.87
N ILE A 44 -5.12 -1.13 9.58
CA ILE A 44 -3.72 -0.98 10.02
C ILE A 44 -3.61 0.31 10.80
N ASN A 45 -3.14 0.22 12.05
CA ASN A 45 -3.06 1.36 12.98
C ASN A 45 -4.39 2.11 13.15
N GLY A 46 -5.51 1.38 13.16
CA GLY A 46 -6.87 1.96 13.28
C GLY A 46 -7.35 2.69 12.02
N VAL A 47 -6.67 2.52 10.88
CA VAL A 47 -7.07 3.09 9.59
C VAL A 47 -7.51 1.96 8.67
N PRO A 48 -8.71 2.03 8.05
CA PRO A 48 -9.14 1.04 7.06
C PRO A 48 -8.32 1.15 5.78
N ILE A 49 -7.87 0.00 5.27
CA ILE A 49 -6.95 -0.12 4.13
C ILE A 49 -7.64 -0.93 3.03
N SER A 50 -8.01 -0.27 1.94
CA SER A 50 -8.60 -0.91 0.76
C SER A 50 -7.55 -1.43 -0.22
N TRP A 51 -6.33 -0.88 -0.22
CA TRP A 51 -5.26 -1.27 -1.15
C TRP A 51 -3.88 -1.08 -0.52
N ILE A 52 -2.89 -1.85 -1.01
CA ILE A 52 -1.48 -1.76 -0.62
C ILE A 52 -0.60 -1.73 -1.87
N ASP A 53 0.37 -0.81 -1.89
CA ASP A 53 1.40 -0.71 -2.93
C ASP A 53 2.80 -0.70 -2.26
N ALA A 54 3.68 -1.61 -2.66
CA ALA A 54 5.00 -1.80 -2.10
C ALA A 54 6.06 -1.11 -2.97
N LYS A 55 6.98 -0.39 -2.32
CA LYS A 55 8.09 0.30 -2.99
C LYS A 55 9.42 -0.22 -2.46
N HIS A 56 10.25 -0.69 -3.38
CA HIS A 56 11.58 -1.23 -3.06
C HIS A 56 12.65 -0.16 -2.79
N PHE A 57 12.31 1.12 -2.66
CA PHE A 57 13.26 2.21 -2.45
C PHE A 57 12.92 3.01 -1.18
N TYR A 58 13.84 3.89 -0.74
CA TYR A 58 13.59 4.77 0.41
C TYR A 58 12.64 5.92 0.08
N GLY A 59 11.61 6.12 0.90
CA GLY A 59 10.65 7.21 0.78
C GLY A 59 11.23 8.59 1.12
N ALA A 60 12.01 9.18 0.20
CA ALA A 60 12.54 10.52 0.36
C ALA A 60 11.53 11.61 -0.04
N ASN A 61 11.55 12.77 0.62
CA ASN A 61 10.75 13.95 0.27
C ASN A 61 11.34 14.72 -0.93
N LEU A 62 11.66 13.99 -2.02
CA LEU A 62 12.14 14.55 -3.27
C LEU A 62 10.96 14.86 -4.18
N SER A 63 11.00 16.00 -4.88
CA SER A 63 9.88 16.52 -5.67
C SER A 63 9.39 15.55 -6.76
N PHE A 64 10.30 14.90 -7.48
CA PHE A 64 9.97 13.99 -8.58
C PHE A 64 9.31 12.67 -8.11
N PRO A 65 9.93 11.85 -7.24
CA PRO A 65 9.30 10.64 -6.69
C PRO A 65 7.98 10.92 -5.97
N ARG A 66 7.91 12.05 -5.26
CA ARG A 66 6.69 12.46 -4.54
C ARG A 66 5.54 12.77 -5.50
N LYS A 67 5.78 13.50 -6.60
CA LYS A 67 4.73 13.78 -7.60
C LYS A 67 4.19 12.49 -8.23
N LYS A 68 5.07 11.55 -8.60
CA LYS A 68 4.68 10.26 -9.19
C LYS A 68 3.85 9.44 -8.20
N THR A 69 4.32 9.32 -6.96
CA THR A 69 3.62 8.60 -5.89
C THR A 69 2.27 9.24 -5.59
N LYS A 70 2.20 10.57 -5.45
CA LYS A 70 0.95 11.28 -5.19
C LYS A 70 -0.09 11.07 -6.30
N LYS A 71 0.34 11.09 -7.57
CA LYS A 71 -0.55 10.82 -8.71
C LYS A 71 -1.05 9.36 -8.71
N GLN A 72 -0.17 8.41 -8.37
CA GLN A 72 -0.56 7.00 -8.26
C GLN A 72 -1.56 6.80 -7.13
N VAL A 73 -1.23 7.25 -5.92
CA VAL A 73 -2.08 7.17 -4.73
C VAL A 73 -3.41 7.88 -4.95
N GLY A 74 -3.41 9.07 -5.56
CA GLY A 74 -4.64 9.80 -5.86
C GLY A 74 -5.64 8.96 -6.65
N ARG A 75 -5.18 8.26 -7.70
CA ARG A 75 -6.06 7.36 -8.48
C ARG A 75 -6.64 6.23 -7.63
N TYR A 76 -5.83 5.61 -6.78
CA TYR A 76 -6.28 4.51 -5.93
C TYR A 76 -7.27 5.00 -4.86
N VAL A 77 -7.05 6.21 -4.33
CA VAL A 77 -7.94 6.85 -3.35
C VAL A 77 -9.27 7.23 -3.96
N ASP A 78 -9.26 7.79 -5.17
CA ASP A 78 -10.48 8.15 -5.89
C ASP A 78 -11.31 6.91 -6.24
N GLU A 79 -10.67 5.76 -6.46
CA GLU A 79 -11.31 4.51 -6.88
C GLU A 79 -11.76 3.61 -5.72
N TRP A 80 -10.93 3.43 -4.69
CA TRP A 80 -11.17 2.47 -3.59
C TRP A 80 -11.09 3.07 -2.19
N GLY A 81 -10.79 4.37 -2.06
CA GLY A 81 -10.60 5.03 -0.79
C GLY A 81 -9.20 4.83 -0.18
N THR A 82 -9.12 4.94 1.14
CA THR A 82 -7.84 4.92 1.87
C THR A 82 -7.05 3.63 1.64
N GLY A 83 -5.74 3.74 1.49
CA GLY A 83 -4.86 2.56 1.43
C GLY A 83 -3.51 2.80 2.10
N ALA A 84 -2.52 1.98 1.76
CA ALA A 84 -1.17 2.08 2.32
C ALA A 84 -0.08 1.95 1.26
N VAL A 85 1.02 2.67 1.48
CA VAL A 85 2.28 2.50 0.72
C VAL A 85 3.34 1.95 1.67
N VAL A 86 3.89 0.79 1.33
CA VAL A 86 4.94 0.13 2.13
C VAL A 86 6.30 0.40 1.50
N TYR A 87 7.17 1.12 2.20
CA TYR A 87 8.54 1.39 1.76
C TYR A 87 9.53 0.39 2.37
N ARG A 88 10.17 -0.43 1.53
CA ARG A 88 11.10 -1.48 1.99
C ARG A 88 12.28 -0.95 2.81
N HIS A 89 12.77 0.22 2.46
CA HIS A 89 13.92 0.84 3.13
C HIS A 89 13.50 1.93 4.14
N GLY A 90 12.21 2.05 4.43
CA GLY A 90 11.66 3.13 5.25
C GLY A 90 11.42 4.42 4.46
N PHE A 91 10.98 5.45 5.17
CA PHE A 91 10.66 6.76 4.60
C PHE A 91 11.00 7.88 5.59
N CYS A 92 11.22 9.09 5.08
CA CYS A 92 11.50 10.24 5.93
C CYS A 92 10.20 10.81 6.53
N ALA A 93 10.26 11.32 7.77
CA ALA A 93 9.11 11.90 8.47
C ALA A 93 8.44 13.07 7.71
N GLY A 94 9.18 13.77 6.85
CA GLY A 94 8.66 14.84 6.01
C GLY A 94 7.86 14.37 4.79
N LEU A 95 7.92 13.07 4.45
CA LEU A 95 7.14 12.52 3.35
C LEU A 95 5.68 12.39 3.77
N LYS A 96 4.79 13.06 3.03
CA LYS A 96 3.35 12.98 3.22
C LYS A 96 2.68 12.71 1.88
N VAL A 97 1.82 11.69 1.86
CA VAL A 97 1.00 11.33 0.71
C VAL A 97 -0.45 11.23 1.21
N GLY A 98 -1.30 12.17 0.79
CA GLY A 98 -2.70 12.20 1.26
C GLY A 98 -3.47 10.97 0.77
N GLY A 99 -4.33 10.44 1.64
CA GLY A 99 -5.14 9.25 1.37
C GLY A 99 -4.40 7.91 1.45
N ALA A 100 -3.12 7.91 1.85
CA ALA A 100 -2.38 6.68 2.11
C ALA A 100 -1.61 6.74 3.43
N LEU A 101 -1.71 5.65 4.20
CA LEU A 101 -0.81 5.39 5.31
C LEU A 101 0.57 5.03 4.76
N LEU A 102 1.63 5.62 5.32
CA LEU A 102 2.99 5.25 4.96
C LEU A 102 3.50 4.25 6.00
N LEU A 103 3.90 3.08 5.51
CA LEU A 103 4.43 1.98 6.31
C LEU A 103 5.87 1.73 5.88
N ASP A 104 6.68 1.25 6.81
CA ASP A 104 7.99 0.70 6.49
C ASP A 104 8.01 -0.81 6.73
N SER A 105 8.93 -1.50 6.06
CA SER A 105 9.20 -2.91 6.34
C SER A 105 10.39 -3.07 7.29
N SER A 106 10.64 -2.08 8.14
CA SER A 106 11.71 -2.21 9.12
C SER A 106 11.33 -3.30 10.13
N PRO A 107 12.28 -4.12 10.62
CA PRO A 107 12.00 -5.05 11.69
C PRO A 107 11.43 -4.27 12.87
N LEU A 108 10.28 -4.73 13.39
CA LEU A 108 9.61 -4.08 14.51
C LEU A 108 10.60 -3.94 15.67
N ASP A 109 10.87 -2.72 16.09
CA ASP A 109 11.68 -2.47 17.27
C ASP A 109 10.85 -2.75 18.53
N LEU A 110 10.86 -4.02 18.94
CA LEU A 110 10.12 -4.51 20.11
C LEU A 110 10.68 -3.97 21.44
N SER A 111 11.84 -3.30 21.45
CA SER A 111 12.41 -2.72 22.67
C SER A 111 11.52 -1.65 23.31
N LYS A 112 10.61 -1.05 22.53
CA LYS A 112 9.65 -0.04 23.01
C LYS A 112 8.38 -0.63 23.63
N LEU A 113 8.10 -1.92 23.43
CA LEU A 113 6.99 -2.62 24.07
C LEU A 113 7.38 -3.14 25.47
N ILE A 114 8.68 -3.24 25.73
CA ILE A 114 9.25 -3.66 27.02
C ILE A 114 9.69 -2.38 27.75
N GLN A 115 8.74 -1.55 28.17
CA GLN A 115 8.99 -0.56 29.21
C GLN A 115 8.16 -0.98 30.43
N ASP A 116 8.86 -1.31 31.52
CA ASP A 116 8.33 -1.73 32.82
C ASP A 116 7.40 -0.69 33.46
#